data_AF-A0A0F4YT61-F1
#
_entry.id   AF-A0A0F4YT61-F1
#
_cell.length_a   1.000
_cell.length_b   1.000
_cell.length_c   1.000
_cell.angle_alpha   90.00
_cell.angle_beta   90.00
_cell.angle_gamma   90.00
#
_symmetry.space_group_name_H-M   'P 1'
#
loop_
_entity.id
_entity.type
_entity.pdbx_description
1 polymer ?
#
loop_
_entity_poly.entity_id
_entity_poly.type
_entity_poly.pdbx_seq_one_letter_code
_entity_poly.pdbx_strand_id
1 'polypeptide(L)'
;MASTTNPSEFDSSRAYIRRKFDGTPWFDDGREIQLLHYVYNQPNLDEIRGNPRKVLDVIDEYARTKGYLMNVGPYKGKIVTDLIAEVKPETMVELGGYVGYSAILFGNAVREAGGKRYFSLERNPEFGAVATMLVDLAGLRDVVRVVIGRSDLSLQRLYNEGQLTHIDLLFLDHYKPAYMTDLKLCEHFGLVTPGTVLAADNVLFPGNPPYLEYVRSSVEQKRAAAKEGAGKGYNFEGILERSKTQYSHRVGEEKPALDVVGNPNLVYESRLVESFEPSGEKASVCSLDHGRAISWLIHCAGRGRDHEMRGRGPGNLIPWSGLRVPWPGGRWRSCEH
;
A
#
# COMPACT_ATOMS: atom_id res chain seq x y z
N MET A 1 24.42 19.56 -6.44
CA MET A 1 23.99 18.85 -7.66
C MET A 1 23.27 17.59 -7.21
N ALA A 2 21.94 17.63 -7.15
CA ALA A 2 21.15 16.46 -6.79
C ALA A 2 21.16 15.50 -7.98
N SER A 3 21.65 14.29 -7.77
CA SER A 3 21.67 13.22 -8.77
C SER A 3 20.24 12.81 -9.08
N THR A 4 19.73 13.24 -10.23
CA THR A 4 18.52 12.71 -10.84
C THR A 4 18.83 11.31 -11.38
N THR A 5 18.77 10.29 -10.52
CA THR A 5 18.81 8.91 -11.00
C THR A 5 17.49 8.58 -11.68
N ASN A 6 17.48 8.60 -13.01
CA ASN A 6 16.49 7.91 -13.82
C ASN A 6 16.39 6.45 -13.35
N PRO A 7 15.21 5.87 -13.08
CA PRO A 7 15.06 4.44 -12.79
C PRO A 7 15.11 3.63 -14.11
N SER A 8 16.03 3.94 -15.02
CA SER A 8 15.89 3.51 -16.41
C SER A 8 16.26 2.06 -16.67
N GLU A 9 17.02 1.39 -15.79
CA GLU A 9 17.46 0.00 -16.03
C GLU A 9 17.33 -0.88 -14.78
N PHE A 10 16.65 -2.01 -14.96
CA PHE A 10 16.53 -3.06 -13.97
C PHE A 10 17.82 -3.91 -13.95
N ASP A 11 18.46 -3.99 -12.79
CA ASP A 11 19.59 -4.87 -12.53
C ASP A 11 19.12 -6.33 -12.42
N SER A 12 19.36 -7.11 -13.47
CA SER A 12 18.97 -8.52 -13.56
C SER A 12 19.66 -9.42 -12.53
N SER A 13 20.80 -9.02 -11.98
CA SER A 13 21.48 -9.77 -10.90
C SER A 13 20.71 -9.75 -9.57
N ARG A 14 19.76 -8.81 -9.44
CA ARG A 14 18.87 -8.66 -8.28
C ARG A 14 17.51 -9.32 -8.48
N ALA A 15 17.29 -9.97 -9.63
CA ALA A 15 16.00 -10.55 -9.95
C ALA A 15 15.66 -11.75 -9.06
N TYR A 16 14.48 -11.71 -8.45
CA TYR A 16 13.94 -12.87 -7.75
C TYR A 16 13.70 -14.03 -8.71
N ILE A 17 13.65 -15.25 -8.16
CA ILE A 17 13.31 -16.44 -8.95
C ILE A 17 11.97 -16.20 -9.65
N ARG A 18 11.96 -16.34 -10.98
CA ARG A 18 10.71 -16.27 -11.73
C ARG A 18 9.84 -17.45 -11.40
N ARG A 19 8.63 -17.16 -10.93
CA ARG A 19 7.61 -18.18 -10.76
C ARG A 19 6.94 -18.50 -12.09
N LYS A 20 6.77 -19.79 -12.40
CA LYS A 20 5.96 -20.25 -13.54
C LYS A 20 4.51 -20.43 -13.09
N PHE A 21 3.54 -20.15 -13.96
CA PHE A 21 2.13 -20.50 -13.72
C PHE A 21 1.97 -22.00 -13.95
N ASP A 22 2.27 -22.80 -12.93
CA ASP A 22 2.23 -24.27 -12.98
C ASP A 22 1.16 -24.90 -12.08
N GLY A 23 0.25 -24.06 -11.55
CA GLY A 23 -0.83 -24.48 -10.64
C GLY A 23 -0.44 -24.48 -9.16
N THR A 24 0.80 -24.14 -8.80
CA THR A 24 1.21 -24.00 -7.41
C THR A 24 0.74 -22.65 -6.78
N PRO A 25 0.33 -22.62 -5.49
CA PRO A 25 -0.20 -21.41 -4.83
C PRO A 25 0.83 -20.27 -4.71
N TRP A 26 0.45 -19.02 -5.05
CA TRP A 26 1.36 -17.85 -5.11
C TRP A 26 2.15 -17.54 -3.83
N PHE A 27 1.63 -17.99 -2.70
CA PHE A 27 2.16 -17.93 -1.35
C PHE A 27 1.42 -19.02 -0.56
N ASP A 28 1.70 -19.17 0.73
CA ASP A 28 0.97 -20.09 1.61
C ASP A 28 1.20 -21.58 1.34
N ASP A 29 2.39 -21.93 0.84
CA ASP A 29 2.84 -23.32 0.65
C ASP A 29 3.96 -23.71 1.61
N GLY A 30 4.12 -22.93 2.69
CA GLY A 30 5.12 -23.15 3.75
C GLY A 30 6.44 -22.44 3.52
N ARG A 31 6.65 -21.78 2.37
CA ARG A 31 7.88 -21.02 2.10
C ARG A 31 8.12 -19.89 3.10
N GLU A 32 7.08 -19.34 3.70
CA GLU A 32 7.17 -18.26 4.68
C GLU A 32 7.86 -18.73 5.96
N ILE A 33 7.53 -19.95 6.41
CA ILE A 33 8.19 -20.60 7.54
C ILE A 33 9.61 -21.05 7.14
N GLN A 34 9.79 -21.54 5.91
CA GLN A 34 11.13 -21.88 5.40
C GLN A 34 12.06 -20.67 5.33
N LEU A 35 11.53 -19.49 4.94
CA LEU A 35 12.26 -18.23 4.99
C LEU A 35 12.71 -17.91 6.42
N LEU A 36 11.81 -18.02 7.39
CA LEU A 36 12.15 -17.78 8.79
C LEU A 36 13.30 -18.70 9.24
N HIS A 37 13.23 -20.00 8.95
CA HIS A 37 14.31 -20.93 9.24
C HIS A 37 15.60 -20.58 8.51
N TYR A 38 15.52 -20.18 7.24
CA TYR A 38 16.69 -19.77 6.46
C TYR A 38 17.38 -18.54 7.06
N VAL A 39 16.61 -17.54 7.52
CA VAL A 39 17.16 -16.34 8.16
C VAL A 39 17.81 -16.68 9.50
N TYR A 40 17.14 -17.46 10.36
CA TYR A 40 17.65 -17.79 11.69
C TYR A 40 18.79 -18.83 11.70
N ASN A 41 19.00 -19.54 10.58
CA ASN A 41 20.13 -20.45 10.41
C ASN A 41 21.34 -19.80 9.72
N GLN A 42 21.32 -18.48 9.49
CA GLN A 42 22.49 -17.80 8.94
C GLN A 42 23.68 -17.89 9.92
N PRO A 43 24.89 -18.24 9.45
CA PRO A 43 26.05 -18.41 10.34
C PRO A 43 26.48 -17.09 11.00
N ASN A 44 26.12 -15.96 10.41
CA ASN A 44 26.39 -14.60 10.90
C ASN A 44 25.12 -13.92 11.47
N LEU A 45 24.18 -14.68 12.04
CA LEU A 45 22.92 -14.16 12.59
C LEU A 45 23.13 -12.99 13.57
N ASP A 46 24.16 -13.06 14.42
CA ASP A 46 24.46 -12.01 15.40
C ASP A 46 24.85 -10.68 14.73
N GLU A 47 25.47 -10.72 13.55
CA GLU A 47 25.78 -9.53 12.79
C GLU A 47 24.57 -8.93 12.05
N ILE A 48 23.56 -9.76 11.78
CA ILE A 48 22.30 -9.38 11.12
C ILE A 48 21.35 -8.73 12.12
N ARG A 49 21.37 -9.18 13.39
CA ARG A 49 20.49 -8.72 14.45
C ARG A 49 20.61 -7.21 14.68
N GLY A 50 19.47 -6.53 14.80
CA GLY A 50 19.37 -5.09 14.98
C GLY A 50 19.70 -4.27 13.74
N ASN A 51 19.89 -4.90 12.57
CA ASN A 51 20.24 -4.22 11.33
C ASN A 51 19.16 -4.49 10.24
N PRO A 52 18.21 -3.56 10.04
CA PRO A 52 17.15 -3.72 9.06
C PRO A 52 17.67 -4.02 7.65
N ARG A 53 18.76 -3.37 7.24
CA ARG A 53 19.33 -3.56 5.91
C ARG A 53 19.83 -4.98 5.71
N LYS A 54 20.60 -5.51 6.67
CA LYS A 54 21.11 -6.89 6.60
C LYS A 54 19.98 -7.92 6.63
N VAL A 55 18.93 -7.69 7.42
CA VAL A 55 17.75 -8.57 7.42
C VAL A 55 17.08 -8.59 6.04
N LEU A 56 16.89 -7.42 5.42
CA LEU A 56 16.34 -7.34 4.06
C LEU A 56 17.24 -8.02 3.03
N ASP A 57 18.57 -7.86 3.12
CA ASP A 57 19.51 -8.48 2.18
C ASP A 57 19.43 -10.03 2.24
N VAL A 58 19.22 -10.62 3.43
CA VAL A 58 19.03 -12.08 3.59
C VAL A 58 17.67 -12.53 3.04
N ILE A 59 16.61 -11.74 3.23
CA ILE A 59 15.29 -12.04 2.63
C ILE A 59 15.37 -11.97 1.09
N ASP A 60 16.05 -10.96 0.55
CA ASP A 60 16.32 -10.82 -0.89
C ASP A 60 17.14 -12.00 -1.42
N GLU A 61 18.13 -12.49 -0.66
CA GLU A 61 18.92 -13.68 -1.02
C GLU A 61 18.05 -14.95 -1.08
N TYR A 62 17.20 -15.17 -0.08
CA TYR A 62 16.23 -16.28 -0.11
C TYR A 62 15.32 -16.20 -1.34
N ALA A 63 14.79 -15.01 -1.62
CA ALA A 63 13.90 -14.78 -2.75
C ALA A 63 14.56 -15.01 -4.13
N ARG A 64 15.88 -14.81 -4.20
CA ARG A 64 16.71 -15.04 -5.40
C ARG A 64 17.20 -16.47 -5.55
N THR A 65 17.35 -17.23 -4.46
CA THR A 65 18.07 -18.52 -4.50
C THR A 65 17.27 -19.73 -4.01
N LYS A 66 16.23 -19.54 -3.19
CA LYS A 66 15.49 -20.63 -2.54
C LYS A 66 14.03 -20.69 -2.95
N GLY A 67 13.31 -19.57 -2.88
CA GLY A 67 11.89 -19.56 -3.17
C GLY A 67 11.37 -18.16 -3.43
N TYR A 68 10.55 -18.01 -4.47
CA TYR A 68 9.92 -16.73 -4.80
C TYR A 68 9.14 -16.17 -3.61
N LEU A 69 9.27 -14.87 -3.35
CA LEU A 69 8.46 -14.14 -2.37
C LEU A 69 7.70 -13.02 -3.08
N MET A 70 6.46 -12.80 -2.68
CA MET A 70 5.61 -11.72 -3.21
C MET A 70 5.86 -10.35 -2.55
N ASN A 71 7.11 -10.09 -2.17
CA ASN A 71 7.49 -8.83 -1.52
C ASN A 71 7.46 -7.68 -2.52
N VAL A 72 7.25 -6.46 -2.03
CA VAL A 72 7.36 -5.22 -2.81
C VAL A 72 8.72 -5.08 -3.52
N GLY A 73 9.79 -5.59 -2.90
CA GLY A 73 11.16 -5.55 -3.40
C GLY A 73 11.78 -4.15 -3.46
N PRO A 74 13.06 -4.03 -3.88
CA PRO A 74 13.84 -2.80 -3.69
C PRO A 74 13.41 -1.65 -4.60
N TYR A 75 12.93 -1.91 -5.83
CA TYR A 75 12.56 -0.87 -6.79
C TYR A 75 11.25 -0.17 -6.41
N LYS A 76 10.20 -0.94 -6.15
CA LYS A 76 8.93 -0.39 -5.64
C LYS A 76 9.10 0.14 -4.22
N GLY A 77 9.88 -0.55 -3.39
CA GLY A 77 10.20 -0.10 -2.03
C GLY A 77 10.88 1.27 -2.00
N LYS A 78 11.72 1.59 -2.99
CA LYS A 78 12.33 2.92 -3.11
C LYS A 78 11.30 4.03 -3.27
N ILE A 79 10.25 3.82 -4.06
CA ILE A 79 9.20 4.83 -4.28
C ILE A 79 8.51 5.18 -2.97
N VAL A 80 8.16 4.17 -2.18
CA VAL A 80 7.46 4.37 -0.89
C VAL A 80 8.39 4.95 0.17
N THR A 81 9.66 4.54 0.21
CA THR A 81 10.65 5.13 1.14
C THR A 81 10.95 6.59 0.81
N ASP A 82 11.03 6.97 -0.47
CA ASP A 82 11.14 8.36 -0.89
C ASP A 82 9.89 9.16 -0.46
N LEU A 83 8.70 8.58 -0.60
CA LEU A 83 7.45 9.18 -0.13
C LEU A 83 7.41 9.36 1.39
N ILE A 84 7.90 8.37 2.16
CA ILE A 84 8.02 8.47 3.62
C ILE A 84 8.97 9.60 4.01
N ALA A 85 10.11 9.75 3.31
CA ALA A 85 11.06 10.82 3.56
C ALA A 85 10.50 12.23 3.24
N GLU A 86 9.62 12.32 2.24
CA GLU A 86 8.90 13.54 1.86
C GLU A 86 7.79 13.89 2.87
N VAL A 87 6.91 12.93 3.18
CA VAL A 87 5.73 13.11 4.04
C VAL A 87 6.11 13.23 5.51
N LYS A 88 7.14 12.49 5.95
CA LYS A 88 7.57 12.35 7.35
C LYS A 88 6.42 11.97 8.29
N PRO A 89 5.75 10.83 8.05
CA PRO A 89 4.57 10.44 8.80
C PRO A 89 4.91 10.18 10.28
N GLU A 90 4.10 10.72 11.19
CA GLU A 90 4.20 10.37 12.62
C GLU A 90 3.62 8.95 12.85
N THR A 91 2.52 8.63 12.16
CA THR A 91 1.84 7.34 12.16
C THR A 91 1.62 6.82 10.74
N MET A 92 2.21 5.66 10.44
CA MET A 92 2.00 4.91 9.20
C MET A 92 1.20 3.64 9.46
N VAL A 93 0.34 3.26 8.51
CA VAL A 93 -0.37 1.98 8.52
C VAL A 93 -0.13 1.27 7.20
N GLU A 94 0.11 -0.04 7.28
CA GLU A 94 0.17 -0.96 6.15
C GLU A 94 -0.93 -2.01 6.30
N LEU A 95 -1.67 -2.23 5.22
CA LEU A 95 -2.61 -3.34 5.10
C LEU A 95 -1.98 -4.39 4.18
N GLY A 96 -1.55 -5.51 4.76
CA GLY A 96 -0.86 -6.61 4.08
C GLY A 96 0.62 -6.66 4.45
N GLY A 97 0.98 -7.41 5.50
CA GLY A 97 2.36 -7.50 5.98
C GLY A 97 3.17 -8.66 5.39
N TYR A 98 2.48 -9.75 4.99
CA TYR A 98 3.09 -11.00 4.54
C TYR A 98 4.23 -11.45 5.48
N VAL A 99 5.47 -11.59 4.99
CA VAL A 99 6.64 -11.97 5.80
C VAL A 99 7.35 -10.77 6.46
N GLY A 100 6.79 -9.56 6.37
CA GLY A 100 7.30 -8.36 7.04
C GLY A 100 8.40 -7.60 6.28
N TYR A 101 8.64 -7.91 5.00
CA TYR A 101 9.66 -7.22 4.21
C TYR A 101 9.41 -5.71 4.12
N SER A 102 8.21 -5.31 3.70
CA SER A 102 7.78 -3.91 3.62
C SER A 102 7.73 -3.26 5.00
N ALA A 103 7.23 -3.97 6.01
CA ALA A 103 7.23 -3.50 7.40
C ALA A 103 8.64 -3.17 7.90
N ILE A 104 9.67 -3.96 7.58
CA ILE A 104 11.07 -3.69 7.94
C ILE A 104 11.61 -2.50 7.15
N LEU A 105 11.44 -2.51 5.83
CA LEU A 105 11.94 -1.46 4.95
C LEU A 105 11.34 -0.09 5.28
N PHE A 106 10.02 -0.03 5.36
CA PHE A 106 9.28 1.20 5.62
C PHE A 106 9.34 1.58 7.10
N GLY A 107 9.34 0.62 8.03
CA GLY A 107 9.55 0.88 9.44
C GLY A 107 10.88 1.56 9.73
N ASN A 108 11.96 1.13 9.07
CA ASN A 108 13.25 1.83 9.17
C ASN A 108 13.17 3.25 8.59
N ALA A 109 12.53 3.44 7.43
CA ALA A 109 12.37 4.76 6.82
C ALA A 109 11.50 5.72 7.67
N VAL A 110 10.43 5.21 8.28
CA VAL A 110 9.58 5.98 9.21
C VAL A 110 10.39 6.41 10.42
N ARG A 111 11.19 5.51 11.01
CA ARG A 111 12.10 5.84 12.11
C ARG A 111 13.12 6.92 11.72
N GLU A 112 13.75 6.77 10.56
CA GLU A 112 14.70 7.77 10.04
C GLU A 112 14.06 9.13 9.76
N ALA A 113 12.78 9.14 9.36
CA ALA A 113 11.99 10.35 9.16
C ALA A 113 11.49 10.98 10.49
N GLY A 114 11.75 10.35 11.64
CA GLY A 114 11.32 10.81 12.96
C GLY A 114 9.89 10.40 13.34
N GLY A 115 9.28 9.48 12.59
CA GLY A 115 7.98 8.91 12.89
C GLY A 115 8.02 8.01 14.12
N LYS A 116 6.86 7.84 14.76
CA LYS A 116 6.75 7.16 16.06
C LYS A 116 6.10 5.81 15.98
N ARG A 117 5.18 5.61 15.03
CA ARG A 117 4.34 4.41 14.98
C ARG A 117 4.14 3.92 13.56
N TYR A 118 4.29 2.62 13.40
CA TYR A 118 3.97 1.88 12.19
C TYR A 118 3.12 0.67 12.58
N PHE A 119 1.90 0.56 12.06
CA PHE A 119 1.08 -0.64 12.21
C PHE A 119 1.06 -1.45 10.91
N SER A 120 1.58 -2.68 10.93
CA SER A 120 1.50 -3.63 9.80
C SER A 120 0.41 -4.66 10.10
N LEU A 121 -0.71 -4.61 9.37
CA LEU A 121 -1.85 -5.49 9.59
C LEU A 121 -1.72 -6.71 8.68
N GLU A 122 -1.60 -7.89 9.29
CA GLU A 122 -1.45 -9.16 8.58
C GLU A 122 -2.56 -10.14 8.96
N ARG A 123 -3.24 -10.66 7.95
CA ARG A 123 -4.41 -11.52 8.12
C ARG A 123 -4.03 -12.92 8.60
N ASN A 124 -3.03 -13.55 7.98
CA ASN A 124 -2.63 -14.91 8.27
C ASN A 124 -1.77 -14.93 9.55
N PRO A 125 -2.16 -15.66 10.60
CA PRO A 125 -1.40 -15.71 11.85
C PRO A 125 0.00 -16.29 11.69
N GLU A 126 0.22 -17.23 10.75
CA GLU A 126 1.54 -17.80 10.47
C GLU A 126 2.46 -16.73 9.86
N PHE A 127 1.95 -15.98 8.89
CA PHE A 127 2.71 -14.90 8.25
C PHE A 127 2.96 -13.75 9.23
N GLY A 128 1.95 -13.38 10.00
CA GLY A 128 2.07 -12.37 11.06
C GLY A 128 3.11 -12.75 12.11
N ALA A 129 3.21 -14.04 12.47
CA ALA A 129 4.25 -14.53 13.38
C ALA A 129 5.65 -14.42 12.75
N VAL A 130 5.81 -14.83 11.48
CA VAL A 130 7.06 -14.67 10.72
C VAL A 130 7.47 -13.19 10.66
N ALA A 131 6.54 -12.31 10.25
CA ALA A 131 6.77 -10.87 10.18
C ALA A 131 7.18 -10.29 11.55
N THR A 132 6.50 -10.69 12.63
CA THR A 132 6.84 -10.25 13.99
C THR A 132 8.26 -10.65 14.37
N MET A 133 8.67 -11.88 14.06
CA MET A 133 10.02 -12.37 14.37
C MET A 133 11.11 -11.69 13.53
N LEU A 134 10.82 -11.37 12.26
CA LEU A 134 11.78 -10.70 11.39
C LEU A 134 11.89 -9.20 11.69
N VAL A 135 10.78 -8.54 12.05
CA VAL A 135 10.76 -7.15 12.55
C VAL A 135 11.56 -7.04 13.85
N ASP A 136 11.44 -8.02 14.75
CA ASP A 136 12.27 -8.10 15.95
C ASP A 136 13.74 -8.28 15.63
N LEU A 137 14.07 -9.22 14.76
CA LEU A 137 15.45 -9.44 14.32
C LEU A 137 16.05 -8.16 13.72
N ALA A 138 15.26 -7.36 13.01
CA ALA A 138 15.67 -6.07 12.46
C ALA A 138 15.85 -4.96 13.51
N GLY A 139 15.45 -5.18 14.77
CA GLY A 139 15.54 -4.16 15.82
C GLY A 139 14.59 -2.99 15.61
N LEU A 140 13.35 -3.28 15.19
CA LEU A 140 12.32 -2.29 14.86
C LEU A 140 11.07 -2.37 15.75
N ARG A 141 11.10 -3.16 16.84
CA ARG A 141 9.93 -3.33 17.74
C ARG A 141 9.44 -2.03 18.40
N ASP A 142 10.31 -1.04 18.51
CA ASP A 142 10.01 0.26 19.08
C ASP A 142 9.12 1.12 18.17
N VAL A 143 9.16 0.90 16.85
CA VAL A 143 8.40 1.67 15.86
C VAL A 143 7.35 0.82 15.12
N VAL A 144 7.65 -0.44 14.80
CA VAL A 144 6.76 -1.34 14.06
C VAL A 144 6.01 -2.29 15.00
N ARG A 145 4.68 -2.26 14.90
CA ARG A 145 3.79 -3.25 15.50
C ARG A 145 3.07 -4.04 14.41
N VAL A 146 3.31 -5.36 14.40
CA VAL A 146 2.51 -6.29 13.59
C VAL A 146 1.19 -6.57 14.33
N VAL A 147 0.07 -6.40 13.64
CA VAL A 147 -1.28 -6.62 14.16
C VAL A 147 -1.90 -7.77 13.39
N ILE A 148 -2.03 -8.91 14.07
CA ILE A 148 -2.57 -10.13 13.45
C ILE A 148 -4.09 -10.07 13.47
N GLY A 149 -4.69 -10.28 12.29
CA GLY A 149 -6.12 -10.32 12.07
C GLY A 149 -6.52 -9.70 10.74
N ARG A 150 -7.79 -9.87 10.36
CA ARG A 150 -8.35 -9.17 9.20
C ARG A 150 -8.20 -7.65 9.35
N SER A 151 -7.99 -6.96 8.24
CA SER A 151 -7.72 -5.52 8.21
C SER A 151 -8.86 -4.71 8.80
N ASP A 152 -10.10 -4.95 8.37
CA ASP A 152 -11.32 -4.30 8.86
C ASP A 152 -11.49 -4.40 10.39
N LEU A 153 -11.42 -5.61 10.94
CA LEU A 153 -11.53 -5.87 12.38
C LEU A 153 -10.36 -5.28 13.17
N SER A 154 -9.14 -5.32 12.60
CA SER A 154 -7.95 -4.78 13.25
C SER A 154 -7.98 -3.26 13.30
N LEU A 155 -8.39 -2.59 12.21
CA LEU A 155 -8.60 -1.14 12.15
C LEU A 155 -9.65 -0.70 13.17
N GLN A 156 -10.79 -1.38 13.22
CA GLN A 156 -11.85 -1.10 14.19
C GLN A 156 -11.37 -1.26 15.63
N ARG A 157 -10.64 -2.35 15.93
CA ARG A 157 -10.07 -2.59 17.27
C ARG A 157 -9.09 -1.48 17.66
N LEU A 158 -8.13 -1.15 16.79
CA LEU A 158 -7.13 -0.12 17.06
C LEU A 158 -7.78 1.26 17.30
N TYR A 159 -8.83 1.59 16.54
CA TYR A 159 -9.62 2.80 16.74
C TYR A 159 -10.37 2.80 18.07
N ASN A 160 -11.13 1.74 18.37
CA ASN A 160 -11.91 1.61 19.59
C ASN A 160 -11.04 1.64 20.87
N GLU A 161 -9.83 1.09 20.79
CA GLU A 161 -8.84 1.11 21.88
C GLU A 161 -8.08 2.45 21.99
N GLY A 162 -8.33 3.41 21.10
CA GLY A 162 -7.64 4.70 21.07
C GLY A 162 -6.16 4.62 20.66
N GLN A 163 -5.73 3.49 20.11
CA GLN A 163 -4.34 3.27 19.70
C GLN A 163 -4.03 3.88 18.33
N LEU A 164 -5.06 3.99 17.48
CA LEU A 164 -4.99 4.61 16.17
C LEU A 164 -6.04 5.71 16.08
N THR A 165 -5.60 6.96 15.99
CA THR A 165 -6.47 8.14 15.95
C THR A 165 -6.32 8.94 14.65
N HIS A 166 -5.21 8.77 13.94
CA HIS A 166 -4.91 9.41 12.67
C HIS A 166 -3.92 8.56 11.88
N ILE A 167 -3.99 8.63 10.55
CA ILE A 167 -3.05 8.00 9.63
C ILE A 167 -2.46 9.09 8.74
N ASP A 168 -1.14 9.32 8.85
CA ASP A 168 -0.43 10.24 7.96
C ASP A 168 -0.14 9.59 6.61
N LEU A 169 0.22 8.30 6.63
CA LEU A 169 0.48 7.51 5.42
C LEU A 169 -0.16 6.11 5.52
N LEU A 170 -1.02 5.76 4.56
CA LEU A 170 -1.64 4.44 4.43
C LEU A 170 -1.09 3.70 3.21
N PHE A 171 -0.49 2.54 3.44
CA PHE A 171 -0.01 1.63 2.41
C PHE A 171 -0.97 0.46 2.21
N LEU A 172 -1.40 0.23 0.96
CA LEU A 172 -2.38 -0.80 0.60
C LEU A 172 -1.72 -1.87 -0.27
N ASP A 173 -1.46 -3.05 0.30
CA ASP A 173 -0.91 -4.22 -0.42
C ASP A 173 -1.51 -5.58 0.02
N HIS A 174 -2.80 -5.61 0.37
CA HIS A 174 -3.48 -6.82 0.85
C HIS A 174 -4.49 -7.38 -0.16
N TYR A 175 -5.55 -8.00 0.35
CA TYR A 175 -6.69 -8.50 -0.40
C TYR A 175 -7.35 -7.40 -1.24
N LYS A 176 -7.19 -7.46 -2.56
CA LYS A 176 -7.61 -6.38 -3.46
C LYS A 176 -9.09 -5.98 -3.30
N PRO A 177 -10.06 -6.90 -3.17
CA PRO A 177 -11.46 -6.52 -2.95
C PRO A 177 -11.71 -5.67 -1.70
N ALA A 178 -10.83 -5.71 -0.69
CA ALA A 178 -10.98 -4.95 0.55
C ALA A 178 -10.43 -3.52 0.49
N TYR A 179 -9.64 -3.13 -0.53
CA TYR A 179 -9.01 -1.80 -0.56
C TYR A 179 -10.00 -0.64 -0.41
N MET A 180 -11.07 -0.65 -1.22
CA MET A 180 -12.08 0.40 -1.18
C MET A 180 -12.82 0.39 0.16
N THR A 181 -13.17 -0.80 0.66
CA THR A 181 -13.91 -0.98 1.91
C THR A 181 -13.10 -0.50 3.11
N ASP A 182 -11.83 -0.89 3.19
CA ASP A 182 -10.95 -0.51 4.30
C ASP A 182 -10.59 0.98 4.25
N LEU A 183 -10.45 1.57 3.05
CA LEU A 183 -10.32 3.02 2.92
C LEU A 183 -11.57 3.73 3.47
N LYS A 184 -12.77 3.33 3.02
CA LYS A 184 -14.04 3.89 3.52
C LYS A 184 -14.19 3.71 5.03
N LEU A 185 -13.71 2.60 5.58
CA LEU A 185 -13.70 2.36 7.02
C LEU A 185 -12.78 3.35 7.75
N CYS A 186 -11.57 3.56 7.25
CA CYS A 186 -10.66 4.57 7.80
C CYS A 186 -11.23 5.98 7.70
N GLU A 187 -11.90 6.33 6.60
CA GLU A 187 -12.59 7.61 6.44
C GLU A 187 -13.75 7.76 7.43
N HIS A 188 -14.54 6.70 7.62
CA HIS A 188 -15.68 6.67 8.54
C HIS A 188 -15.25 6.89 9.99
N PHE A 189 -14.13 6.30 10.41
CA PHE A 189 -13.54 6.51 11.72
C PHE A 189 -12.76 7.83 11.85
N GLY A 190 -12.66 8.63 10.78
CA GLY A 190 -11.87 9.86 10.79
C GLY A 190 -10.37 9.64 10.90
N LEU A 191 -9.88 8.42 10.62
CA LEU A 191 -8.45 8.08 10.59
C LEU A 191 -7.77 8.69 9.36
N VAL A 192 -8.48 8.72 8.24
CA VAL A 192 -8.07 9.39 7.00
C VAL A 192 -8.72 10.76 6.95
N THR A 193 -7.89 11.80 6.90
CA THR A 193 -8.33 13.21 6.87
C THR A 193 -7.55 13.97 5.80
N PRO A 194 -7.94 15.22 5.46
CA PRO A 194 -7.13 16.03 4.56
C PRO A 194 -5.66 16.10 5.02
N GLY A 195 -4.73 15.82 4.10
CA GLY A 195 -3.29 15.67 4.38
C GLY A 195 -2.81 14.22 4.46
N THR A 196 -3.70 13.24 4.70
CA THR A 196 -3.33 11.82 4.66
C THR A 196 -2.89 11.42 3.26
N VAL A 197 -1.77 10.70 3.18
CA VAL A 197 -1.21 10.17 1.95
C VAL A 197 -1.51 8.68 1.80
N LEU A 198 -2.03 8.25 0.65
CA LEU A 198 -2.26 6.84 0.33
C LEU A 198 -1.23 6.36 -0.70
N ALA A 199 -0.69 5.16 -0.53
CA ALA A 199 0.14 4.47 -1.50
C ALA A 199 -0.42 3.06 -1.73
N ALA A 200 -1.00 2.81 -2.92
CA ALA A 200 -1.64 1.54 -3.24
C ALA A 200 -0.87 0.75 -4.31
N ASP A 201 -0.45 -0.48 -3.97
CA ASP A 201 0.21 -1.38 -4.91
C ASP A 201 -0.81 -2.12 -5.79
N ASN A 202 -0.37 -2.47 -7.00
CA ASN A 202 -1.08 -3.31 -7.95
C ASN A 202 -2.44 -2.80 -8.43
N VAL A 203 -2.66 -1.49 -8.46
CA VAL A 203 -3.97 -0.95 -8.84
C VAL A 203 -4.27 -1.08 -10.34
N LEU A 204 -3.27 -1.29 -11.20
CA LEU A 204 -3.47 -1.61 -12.63
C LEU A 204 -3.41 -3.12 -12.96
N PHE A 205 -2.50 -3.87 -12.34
CA PHE A 205 -2.44 -5.33 -12.49
C PHE A 205 -1.98 -5.97 -11.17
N PRO A 206 -2.69 -7.00 -10.64
CA PRO A 206 -3.98 -7.56 -11.08
C PRO A 206 -5.15 -6.57 -11.23
N GLY A 207 -5.05 -5.34 -10.74
CA GLY A 207 -6.05 -4.32 -10.94
C GLY A 207 -7.00 -4.17 -9.76
N ASN A 208 -7.46 -2.95 -9.52
CA ASN A 208 -8.50 -2.67 -8.55
C ASN A 208 -9.45 -1.55 -9.02
N PRO A 209 -10.31 -1.83 -10.02
CA PRO A 209 -11.20 -0.80 -10.59
C PRO A 209 -12.14 -0.15 -9.56
N PRO A 210 -12.79 -0.87 -8.62
CA PRO A 210 -13.66 -0.23 -7.64
C PRO A 210 -12.94 0.78 -6.75
N TYR A 211 -11.72 0.44 -6.29
CA TYR A 211 -10.89 1.38 -5.55
C TYR A 211 -10.54 2.62 -6.38
N LEU A 212 -10.08 2.42 -7.62
CA LEU A 212 -9.67 3.49 -8.51
C LEU A 212 -10.81 4.44 -8.88
N GLU A 213 -11.99 3.89 -9.15
CA GLU A 213 -13.19 4.67 -9.42
C GLU A 213 -13.56 5.51 -8.18
N TYR A 214 -13.56 4.91 -7.00
CA TYR A 214 -13.90 5.62 -5.77
C TYR A 214 -12.95 6.80 -5.49
N VAL A 215 -11.63 6.57 -5.50
CA VAL A 215 -10.66 7.62 -5.19
C VAL A 215 -10.65 8.74 -6.23
N ARG A 216 -10.95 8.43 -7.50
CA ARG A 216 -11.02 9.42 -8.59
C ARG A 216 -12.38 10.09 -8.78
N SER A 217 -13.41 9.63 -8.07
CA SER A 217 -14.75 10.21 -8.13
C SER A 217 -14.79 11.61 -7.51
N SER A 218 -15.62 12.49 -8.08
CA SER A 218 -15.93 13.81 -7.51
C SER A 218 -16.75 13.68 -6.23
N VAL A 219 -16.82 14.78 -5.46
CA VAL A 219 -17.67 14.83 -4.25
C VAL A 219 -19.13 14.61 -4.59
N GLU A 220 -19.61 15.16 -5.71
CA GLU A 220 -21.00 14.99 -6.18
C GLU A 220 -21.31 13.52 -6.46
N GLN A 221 -20.41 12.82 -7.16
CA GLN A 221 -20.54 11.39 -7.45
C GLN A 221 -20.55 10.56 -6.16
N LYS A 222 -19.62 10.82 -5.23
CA LYS A 222 -19.57 10.13 -3.92
C LYS A 222 -20.81 10.41 -3.09
N ARG A 223 -21.30 11.66 -3.05
CA ARG A 223 -22.52 12.04 -2.33
C ARG A 223 -23.77 11.40 -2.96
N ALA A 224 -23.81 11.24 -4.29
CA ALA A 224 -24.90 10.54 -4.96
C ALA A 224 -24.91 9.05 -4.59
N ALA A 225 -23.77 8.36 -4.70
CA ALA A 225 -23.62 6.97 -4.28
C ALA A 225 -23.95 6.77 -2.79
N ALA A 226 -23.56 7.73 -1.93
CA ALA A 226 -23.87 7.68 -0.50
C ALA A 226 -25.38 7.68 -0.19
N LYS A 227 -26.23 8.28 -1.04
CA LYS A 227 -27.69 8.27 -0.87
C LYS A 227 -28.30 6.88 -1.10
N GLU A 228 -27.65 6.05 -1.89
CA GLU A 228 -28.05 4.65 -2.12
C GLU A 228 -27.73 3.75 -0.92
N GLY A 229 -26.96 4.26 0.05
CA GLY A 229 -26.57 3.57 1.27
C GLY A 229 -25.18 2.94 1.19
N ALA A 230 -24.76 2.28 2.26
CA ALA A 230 -23.52 1.53 2.25
C ALA A 230 -23.68 0.27 1.37
N GLY A 231 -22.70 0.02 0.49
CA GLY A 231 -22.64 -1.21 -0.28
C GLY A 231 -22.52 -2.41 0.64
N LYS A 232 -23.24 -3.50 0.34
CA LYS A 232 -23.19 -4.74 1.11
C LYS A 232 -22.11 -5.64 0.54
N GLY A 233 -21.06 -5.91 1.30
CA GLY A 233 -19.98 -6.80 0.85
C GLY A 233 -18.86 -6.09 0.08
N TYR A 234 -17.94 -6.90 -0.46
CA TYR A 234 -16.87 -6.40 -1.34
C TYR A 234 -17.40 -6.17 -2.76
N ASN A 235 -16.88 -5.13 -3.42
CA ASN A 235 -17.10 -4.95 -4.86
C ASN A 235 -16.04 -5.76 -5.63
N PHE A 236 -16.51 -6.74 -6.41
CA PHE A 236 -15.67 -7.65 -7.19
C PHE A 236 -15.60 -7.28 -8.68
N GLU A 237 -16.23 -6.19 -9.11
CA GLU A 237 -16.26 -5.75 -10.50
C GLU A 237 -14.85 -5.49 -11.03
N GLY A 238 -14.51 -6.11 -12.16
CA GLY A 238 -13.21 -5.98 -12.80
C GLY A 238 -12.01 -6.52 -12.00
N ILE A 239 -12.24 -7.15 -10.84
CA ILE A 239 -11.20 -7.87 -10.10
C ILE A 239 -10.97 -9.23 -10.75
N LEU A 240 -9.70 -9.65 -10.90
CA LEU A 240 -9.37 -10.98 -11.42
C LEU A 240 -9.81 -12.09 -10.46
N GLU A 241 -10.33 -13.20 -10.99
CA GLU A 241 -10.83 -14.34 -10.19
C GLU A 241 -9.82 -14.85 -9.16
N ARG A 242 -8.55 -14.99 -9.55
CA ARG A 242 -7.47 -15.41 -8.64
C ARG A 242 -7.32 -14.50 -7.41
N SER A 243 -7.62 -13.21 -7.56
CA SER A 243 -7.55 -12.23 -6.47
C SER A 243 -8.80 -12.30 -5.60
N LYS A 244 -9.95 -12.74 -6.15
CA LYS A 244 -11.19 -12.94 -5.37
C LYS A 244 -11.08 -14.16 -4.48
N THR A 245 -10.55 -15.26 -5.02
CA THR A 245 -10.50 -16.57 -4.34
C THR A 245 -9.26 -16.80 -3.48
N GLN A 246 -8.39 -15.79 -3.36
CA GLN A 246 -7.10 -15.88 -2.67
C GLN A 246 -7.17 -16.45 -1.24
N TYR A 247 -8.28 -16.25 -0.53
CA TYR A 247 -8.49 -16.78 0.84
C TYR A 247 -9.63 -17.81 0.94
N SER A 248 -10.31 -18.13 -0.15
CA SER A 248 -11.54 -18.96 -0.11
C SER A 248 -11.30 -20.36 0.47
N HIS A 249 -10.11 -20.94 0.24
CA HIS A 249 -9.75 -22.26 0.76
C HIS A 249 -9.61 -22.32 2.29
N ARG A 250 -9.32 -21.19 2.96
CA ARG A 250 -9.14 -21.16 4.42
C ARG A 250 -10.39 -20.68 5.16
N VAL A 251 -11.20 -19.80 4.56
CA VAL A 251 -12.15 -18.97 5.32
C VAL A 251 -13.55 -18.88 4.70
N GLY A 252 -13.79 -19.51 3.55
CA GLY A 252 -15.09 -19.48 2.86
C GLY A 252 -15.44 -18.11 2.27
N GLU A 253 -16.74 -17.82 2.12
CA GLU A 253 -17.23 -16.49 1.71
C GLU A 253 -17.26 -15.53 2.90
N GLU A 254 -16.52 -14.44 2.80
CA GLU A 254 -16.50 -13.39 3.82
C GLU A 254 -17.09 -12.08 3.34
N LYS A 255 -17.68 -11.35 4.29
CA LYS A 255 -18.16 -9.99 4.11
C LYS A 255 -17.41 -9.04 5.05
N PRO A 256 -17.31 -7.74 4.71
CA PRO A 256 -16.81 -6.72 5.62
C PRO A 256 -17.53 -6.77 6.97
N ALA A 257 -16.81 -6.46 8.05
CA ALA A 257 -17.38 -6.39 9.39
C ALA A 257 -18.42 -5.26 9.54
N LEU A 258 -18.24 -4.18 8.77
CA LEU A 258 -19.11 -3.00 8.77
C LEU A 258 -19.41 -2.57 7.34
N ASP A 259 -20.68 -2.29 7.07
CA ASP A 259 -21.11 -1.64 5.83
C ASP A 259 -21.02 -0.12 6.04
N VAL A 260 -19.96 0.49 5.51
CA VAL A 260 -19.68 1.93 5.66
C VAL A 260 -19.72 2.65 4.32
N VAL A 261 -20.25 3.88 4.33
CA VAL A 261 -20.31 4.75 3.15
C VAL A 261 -18.94 5.38 2.85
N GLY A 262 -18.11 5.59 3.87
CA GLY A 262 -16.91 6.42 3.81
C GLY A 262 -17.22 7.90 4.05
N ASN A 263 -16.29 8.78 3.68
CA ASN A 263 -16.47 10.23 3.74
C ASN A 263 -16.57 10.80 2.31
N PRO A 264 -17.79 11.10 1.82
CA PRO A 264 -17.98 11.53 0.45
C PRO A 264 -17.43 12.94 0.16
N ASN A 265 -16.98 13.68 1.18
CA ASN A 265 -16.43 15.03 1.04
C ASN A 265 -14.91 15.06 0.83
N LEU A 266 -14.24 13.91 0.93
CA LEU A 266 -12.81 13.79 0.65
C LEU A 266 -12.57 13.70 -0.85
N VAL A 267 -11.61 14.49 -1.32
CA VAL A 267 -11.08 14.45 -2.69
C VAL A 267 -9.68 13.87 -2.64
N TYR A 268 -9.32 13.03 -3.60
CA TYR A 268 -7.99 12.48 -3.71
C TYR A 268 -7.31 12.97 -4.99
N GLU A 269 -6.17 13.65 -4.84
CA GLU A 269 -5.32 13.96 -5.98
C GLU A 269 -4.48 12.74 -6.33
N SER A 270 -4.62 12.20 -7.54
CA SER A 270 -4.00 10.94 -7.93
C SER A 270 -2.82 11.10 -8.89
N ARG A 271 -1.70 10.43 -8.60
CA ARG A 271 -0.57 10.29 -9.53
C ARG A 271 -0.21 8.83 -9.73
N LEU A 272 -0.08 8.44 -11.00
CA LEU A 272 0.47 7.15 -11.41
C LEU A 272 2.01 7.18 -11.33
N VAL A 273 2.61 6.16 -10.72
CA VAL A 273 4.07 5.96 -10.75
C VAL A 273 4.37 4.55 -11.26
N GLU A 274 5.21 4.47 -12.28
CA GLU A 274 5.68 3.23 -12.88
C GLU A 274 6.90 2.68 -12.14
N SER A 275 7.03 1.35 -12.08
CA SER A 275 8.14 0.66 -11.41
C SER A 275 8.39 -0.73 -11.99
N PHE A 276 9.26 -1.51 -11.36
CA PHE A 276 9.58 -2.88 -11.72
C PHE A 276 9.16 -3.85 -10.62
N GLU A 277 8.64 -5.01 -11.00
CA GLU A 277 8.52 -6.14 -10.08
C GLU A 277 9.91 -6.65 -9.65
N PRO A 278 10.03 -7.29 -8.48
CA PRO A 278 11.30 -7.86 -8.02
C PRO A 278 11.91 -8.88 -9.00
N SER A 279 11.10 -9.47 -9.87
CA SER A 279 11.51 -10.40 -10.93
C SER A 279 11.94 -9.71 -12.25
N GLY A 280 11.83 -8.39 -12.33
CA GLY A 280 12.24 -7.57 -13.48
C GLY A 280 11.18 -7.28 -14.53
N GLU A 281 9.93 -7.68 -14.28
CA GLU A 281 8.82 -7.31 -15.16
C GLU A 281 8.54 -5.79 -15.03
N LYS A 282 8.61 -5.06 -16.15
CA LYS A 282 8.27 -3.63 -16.23
C LYS A 282 6.77 -3.45 -15.99
N ALA A 283 6.41 -2.47 -15.18
CA ALA A 283 5.07 -1.93 -15.21
C ALA A 283 4.94 -0.92 -16.35
N SER A 284 4.37 -1.30 -17.49
CA SER A 284 4.06 -0.32 -18.55
C SER A 284 2.66 -0.52 -19.14
N VAL A 285 2.02 0.62 -19.39
CA VAL A 285 0.74 0.93 -20.08
C VAL A 285 0.12 -0.17 -20.95
N CYS A 286 -1.21 -0.28 -20.83
CA CYS A 286 -2.13 -0.99 -21.73
C CYS A 286 -1.68 -1.00 -23.20
N SER A 287 -1.29 -2.17 -23.68
CA SER A 287 -1.67 -2.63 -25.01
C SER A 287 -2.44 -3.93 -24.83
N LEU A 288 -3.64 -3.99 -25.39
CA LEU A 288 -4.46 -5.18 -25.57
C LEU A 288 -3.72 -6.14 -26.52
N ASP A 289 -2.65 -6.74 -26.04
CA ASP A 289 -2.14 -8.06 -26.37
C ASP A 289 -0.93 -8.30 -25.48
N HIS A 290 -1.09 -9.19 -24.48
CA HIS A 290 -0.01 -9.78 -23.69
C HIS A 290 0.86 -8.89 -22.76
N GLY A 291 0.45 -7.65 -22.42
CA GLY A 291 1.22 -6.74 -21.54
C GLY A 291 0.80 -6.74 -20.04
N ARG A 292 1.77 -6.87 -19.13
CA ARG A 292 1.60 -6.71 -17.66
C ARG A 292 1.94 -5.27 -17.27
N ALA A 293 1.02 -4.57 -16.60
CA ALA A 293 1.18 -3.17 -16.19
C ALA A 293 0.82 -2.99 -14.70
N ILE A 294 1.77 -2.64 -13.84
CA ILE A 294 1.55 -2.50 -12.39
C ILE A 294 1.84 -1.06 -11.95
N SER A 295 0.80 -0.24 -11.80
CA SER A 295 0.97 1.12 -11.28
C SER A 295 0.79 1.22 -9.78
N TRP A 296 1.45 2.21 -9.21
CA TRP A 296 1.13 2.86 -7.95
C TRP A 296 0.16 4.02 -8.16
N LEU A 297 -0.69 4.28 -7.17
CA LEU A 297 -1.39 5.56 -7.05
C LEU A 297 -1.04 6.21 -5.71
N ILE A 298 -0.44 7.42 -5.77
CA ILE A 298 -0.28 8.28 -4.60
C ILE A 298 -1.52 9.17 -4.52
N HIS A 299 -2.14 9.22 -3.34
CA HIS A 299 -3.27 10.09 -3.06
C HIS A 299 -3.00 11.02 -1.92
N CYS A 300 -3.27 12.30 -2.09
CA CYS A 300 -3.41 13.21 -0.96
C CYS A 300 -4.89 13.52 -0.76
N ALA A 301 -5.40 13.26 0.43
CA ALA A 301 -6.75 13.64 0.81
C ALA A 301 -6.84 15.17 0.91
N GLY A 302 -7.86 15.76 0.30
CA GLY A 302 -8.21 17.18 0.39
C GLY A 302 -9.69 17.37 0.71
N ARG A 303 -10.10 18.62 0.95
CA ARG A 303 -11.54 18.97 1.04
C ARG A 303 -12.05 19.38 -0.34
N GLY A 304 -13.21 18.88 -0.73
CA GLY A 304 -13.95 19.48 -1.84
C GLY A 304 -14.30 20.94 -1.52
N ARG A 305 -14.13 21.83 -2.50
CA ARG A 305 -14.69 23.18 -2.40
C ARG A 305 -16.19 23.08 -2.66
N ASP A 306 -17.02 23.30 -1.65
CA ASP A 306 -18.43 23.56 -1.90
C ASP A 306 -18.52 24.87 -2.70
N HIS A 307 -19.03 24.81 -3.94
CA HIS A 307 -19.50 26.00 -4.63
C HIS A 307 -20.83 26.44 -4.00
N GLU A 308 -20.76 26.90 -2.75
CA GLU A 308 -21.84 27.66 -2.14
C GLU A 308 -21.41 29.12 -2.06
N MET A 309 -22.06 29.96 -2.86
CA MET A 309 -21.93 31.41 -2.87
C MET A 309 -22.31 31.97 -1.48
N ARG A 310 -21.35 32.14 -0.57
CA ARG A 310 -21.51 33.02 0.61
C ARG A 310 -20.25 33.84 0.87
N GLY A 311 -20.50 35.09 1.26
CA GLY A 311 -19.59 36.22 1.17
C GLY A 311 -18.46 36.28 2.19
N ARG A 312 -17.62 37.28 1.95
CA ARG A 312 -16.30 37.59 2.54
C ARG A 312 -16.26 37.64 4.08
N GLY A 313 -15.10 37.24 4.61
CA GLY A 313 -14.48 37.75 5.83
C GLY A 313 -12.96 37.44 5.80
N PRO A 314 -12.06 38.39 6.12
CA PRO A 314 -10.63 38.17 6.01
C PRO A 314 -10.09 37.51 7.28
N GLY A 315 -9.56 36.30 7.16
CA GLY A 315 -8.87 35.59 8.23
C GLY A 315 -7.82 34.69 7.61
N ASN A 316 -6.56 34.93 7.97
CA ASN A 316 -5.34 34.37 7.38
C ASN A 316 -5.42 32.86 7.10
N LEU A 317 -5.52 32.50 5.82
CA LEU A 317 -5.09 31.21 5.29
C LEU A 317 -3.82 31.47 4.49
N ILE A 318 -2.72 30.85 4.90
CA ILE A 318 -1.46 30.83 4.15
C ILE A 318 -1.75 30.04 2.86
N PRO A 319 -1.71 30.66 1.67
CA PRO A 319 -1.90 29.92 0.43
C PRO A 319 -0.62 29.13 0.15
N TRP A 320 -0.76 27.82 -0.13
CA TRP A 320 0.26 27.05 -0.82
C TRP A 320 0.38 27.55 -2.27
N SER A 321 1.15 28.62 -2.48
CA SER A 321 1.53 29.15 -3.80
C SER A 321 2.99 28.87 -4.14
N GLY A 322 3.53 27.75 -3.64
CA GLY A 322 4.95 27.39 -3.74
C GLY A 322 5.32 26.25 -4.70
N LEU A 323 4.38 25.56 -5.34
CA LEU A 323 4.70 24.56 -6.37
C LEU A 323 4.37 25.08 -7.76
N ARG A 324 5.37 25.66 -8.44
CA ARG A 324 5.41 25.73 -9.90
C ARG A 324 6.63 24.94 -10.36
N VAL A 325 6.40 23.74 -10.85
CA VAL A 325 7.38 23.02 -11.67
C VAL A 325 7.16 23.47 -13.13
N PRO A 326 8.20 23.81 -13.90
CA PRO A 326 8.04 24.33 -15.26
C PRO A 326 7.42 23.27 -16.18
N TRP A 327 6.37 23.67 -16.90
CA TRP A 327 5.77 22.92 -18.01
C TRP A 327 6.65 23.05 -19.27
N PRO A 328 7.12 21.97 -19.89
CA PRO A 328 7.41 21.95 -21.31
C PRO A 328 6.09 21.73 -22.06
N GLY A 329 5.82 22.58 -23.06
CA GLY A 329 4.50 22.77 -23.64
C GLY A 329 3.84 21.54 -24.29
N GLY A 330 2.51 21.58 -24.32
CA GLY A 330 1.68 20.65 -25.07
C GLY A 330 0.20 20.96 -24.88
N ARG A 331 -0.40 21.71 -25.82
CA ARG A 331 -1.85 21.93 -25.92
C ARG A 331 -2.56 20.61 -26.18
N TRP A 332 -3.60 20.30 -25.40
CA TRP A 332 -4.58 19.30 -25.79
C TRP A 332 -5.89 20.00 -26.19
N ARG A 333 -6.31 19.71 -27.42
CA ARG A 333 -7.66 20.00 -27.94
C ARG A 333 -8.62 18.95 -27.40
N SER A 334 -9.85 19.38 -27.15
CA SER A 334 -11.01 18.51 -26.89
C SER A 334 -11.25 17.57 -28.07
N CYS A 335 -11.48 16.28 -27.79
CA CYS A 335 -12.22 15.43 -28.70
C CYS A 335 -13.58 15.12 -28.07
N GLU A 336 -14.61 15.59 -28.74
CA GLU A 336 -15.97 15.09 -28.65
C GLU A 336 -16.06 13.74 -29.39
N HIS A 337 -16.84 12.84 -28.79
CA HIS A 337 -17.42 11.57 -29.29
C HIS A 337 -16.47 10.37 -29.39
#